data_AF-A0A9P0LSV4-F1
#
_entry.id   AF-A0A9P0LSV4-F1
#
_cell.length_a   1.000
_cell.length_b   1.000
_cell.length_c   1.000
_cell.angle_alpha   90.00
_cell.angle_beta   90.00
_cell.angle_gamma   90.00
#
_symmetry.space_group_name_H-M   'P 1'
#
loop_
_entity.id
_entity.type
_entity.pdbx_description
1 polymer ?
#
loop_
_entity_poly.entity_id
_entity_poly.type
_entity_poly.pdbx_seq_one_letter_code
_entity_poly.pdbx_strand_id
1 'polypeptide(L)'
;MLSNSFNFFNDRNVKFNHVKEKIKNVHPAVVGKMILPLHLLNLIAELYAAVFTHDRVEGPILANAANSSIVLSNFKKNRFCYFTGWTFIMQMTFLGLAVSHEVSEVLNLSLSVRKKLGRARAVIFDTFTLPCTMLTVSVFWVIWHIDKELIFPSELSRVFPDWLNHMLHTFIVVPVVVEILAPKKYSFVDYKVAARTLFLFAVVYQIL
;
A
#
# COMPACT_ATOMS: atom_id res chain seq x y z
N MET A 1 50.25 30.95 -17.44
CA MET A 1 48.78 30.99 -17.58
C MET A 1 48.09 29.62 -17.45
N LEU A 2 48.75 28.49 -17.74
CA LEU A 2 48.10 27.16 -17.73
C LEU A 2 47.85 26.55 -16.34
N SER A 3 48.69 26.84 -15.32
CA SER A 3 48.53 26.24 -13.97
C SER A 3 47.25 26.67 -13.24
N ASN A 4 46.84 27.94 -13.40
CA ASN A 4 45.62 28.46 -12.79
C ASN A 4 44.34 27.82 -13.33
N SER A 5 44.37 27.39 -14.61
CA SER A 5 43.22 26.72 -15.22
C SER A 5 43.01 25.30 -14.65
N PHE A 6 44.10 24.54 -14.43
CA PHE A 6 44.05 23.19 -13.87
C PHE A 6 43.54 23.16 -12.42
N ASN A 7 43.99 24.10 -11.58
CA ASN A 7 43.52 24.22 -10.20
C ASN A 7 42.01 24.54 -10.14
N PHE A 8 41.52 25.39 -11.05
CA PHE A 8 40.10 25.74 -11.13
C PHE A 8 39.21 24.56 -11.57
N PHE A 9 39.67 23.71 -12.49
CA PHE A 9 38.95 22.48 -12.86
C PHE A 9 38.94 21.45 -11.72
N ASN A 10 40.06 21.31 -11.01
CA ASN A 10 40.17 20.40 -9.88
C ASN A 10 39.25 20.82 -8.72
N ASP A 11 39.24 22.11 -8.35
CA ASP A 11 38.36 22.65 -7.31
C ASP A 11 36.88 22.52 -7.66
N ARG A 12 36.50 22.70 -8.93
CA ARG A 12 35.12 22.44 -9.39
C ARG A 12 34.74 20.98 -9.27
N ASN A 13 35.62 20.05 -9.62
CA ASN A 13 35.37 18.61 -9.49
C ASN A 13 35.25 18.19 -8.02
N VAL A 14 36.10 18.72 -7.14
CA VAL A 14 36.02 18.47 -5.68
C VAL A 14 34.72 19.01 -5.10
N LYS A 15 34.32 20.25 -5.43
CA LYS A 15 33.03 20.81 -5.01
C LYS A 15 31.85 20.01 -5.54
N PHE A 16 31.89 19.59 -6.81
CA PHE A 16 30.82 18.80 -7.41
C PHE A 16 30.67 17.43 -6.74
N ASN A 17 31.78 16.75 -6.47
CA ASN A 17 31.79 15.47 -5.75
C ASN A 17 31.29 15.63 -4.31
N HIS A 18 31.70 16.69 -3.62
CA HIS A 18 31.22 17.00 -2.27
C HIS A 18 29.71 17.28 -2.23
N VAL A 19 29.19 18.04 -3.20
CA VAL A 19 27.73 18.29 -3.33
C VAL A 19 26.99 16.99 -3.64
N LYS A 20 27.54 16.14 -4.54
CA LYS A 20 26.93 14.85 -4.90
C LYS A 20 26.88 13.89 -3.71
N GLU A 21 27.94 13.82 -2.90
CA GLU A 21 27.94 13.06 -1.64
C GLU A 21 26.97 13.64 -0.62
N LYS A 22 26.94 14.97 -0.46
CA LYS A 22 26.00 15.64 0.46
C LYS A 22 24.55 15.35 0.07
N ILE A 23 24.21 15.42 -1.22
CA ILE A 23 22.88 15.06 -1.73
C ILE A 23 22.58 13.56 -1.49
N LYS A 24 23.55 12.68 -1.76
CA LYS A 24 23.43 11.23 -1.51
C LYS A 24 23.20 10.90 -0.04
N ASN A 25 23.71 11.70 0.89
CA ASN A 25 23.56 11.52 2.33
C ASN A 25 22.32 12.22 2.93
N VAL A 26 21.88 13.35 2.33
CA VAL A 26 20.70 14.11 2.77
C VAL A 26 19.40 13.42 2.35
N HIS A 27 19.35 12.86 1.14
CA HIS A 27 18.12 12.24 0.60
C HIS A 27 17.60 11.07 1.46
N PRO A 28 18.42 10.08 1.88
CA PRO A 28 17.95 8.98 2.74
C PRO A 28 17.53 9.45 4.14
N ALA A 29 18.17 10.50 4.66
CA ALA A 29 17.88 11.05 5.99
C ALA A 29 16.55 11.81 6.03
N VAL A 30 16.23 12.57 4.98
CA VAL A 30 14.93 13.25 4.85
C VAL A 30 13.82 12.26 4.57
N VAL A 31 14.03 11.33 3.61
CA VAL A 31 13.06 10.27 3.30
C VAL A 31 12.76 9.45 4.55
N GLY A 32 13.78 9.02 5.29
CA GLY A 32 13.61 8.24 6.52
C GLY A 32 12.76 8.93 7.59
N LYS A 33 12.81 10.26 7.70
CA LYS A 33 11.97 11.03 8.64
C LYS A 33 10.51 11.16 8.21
N MET A 34 10.25 11.06 6.90
CA MET A 34 8.91 11.18 6.33
C MET A 34 8.15 9.84 6.27
N ILE A 35 8.84 8.70 6.35
CA ILE A 35 8.20 7.39 6.22
C ILE A 35 7.11 7.16 7.28
N LEU A 36 7.41 7.39 8.57
CA LEU A 36 6.43 7.18 9.64
C LEU A 36 5.19 8.07 9.52
N PRO A 37 5.32 9.39 9.31
CA PRO A 37 4.17 10.25 9.03
C PRO A 37 3.34 9.77 7.83
N LEU A 38 3.98 9.31 6.75
CA LEU A 38 3.29 8.83 5.56
C LEU A 38 2.55 7.51 5.80
N HIS A 39 3.16 6.52 6.47
CA HIS A 39 2.45 5.29 6.83
C HIS A 39 1.31 5.53 7.80
N LEU A 40 1.49 6.43 8.78
CA LEU A 40 0.42 6.79 9.71
C LEU A 40 -0.74 7.48 8.99
N LEU A 41 -0.45 8.42 8.08
CA LEU A 41 -1.47 9.09 7.27
C LEU A 41 -2.24 8.08 6.40
N ASN A 42 -1.55 7.17 5.71
CA ASN A 42 -2.19 6.13 4.92
C ASN A 42 -3.04 5.20 5.79
N LEU A 43 -2.53 4.78 6.96
CA LEU A 43 -3.29 3.93 7.89
C LEU A 43 -4.58 4.62 8.36
N ILE A 44 -4.51 5.90 8.70
CA ILE A 44 -5.69 6.69 9.10
C ILE A 44 -6.67 6.81 7.93
N ALA A 45 -6.18 7.10 6.72
CA ALA A 45 -7.03 7.22 5.54
C ALA A 45 -7.74 5.90 5.19
N GLU A 46 -7.04 4.76 5.29
CA GLU A 46 -7.64 3.45 5.09
C GLU A 46 -8.63 3.09 6.20
N LEU A 47 -8.29 3.32 7.47
CA LEU A 47 -9.25 3.14 8.58
C LEU A 47 -10.52 3.97 8.37
N TYR A 48 -10.38 5.22 7.92
CA TYR A 48 -11.52 6.06 7.59
C TYR A 48 -12.34 5.48 6.44
N ALA A 49 -11.70 5.01 5.36
CA ALA A 49 -12.39 4.37 4.25
C ALA A 49 -13.14 3.10 4.70
N ALA A 50 -12.55 2.30 5.59
CA ALA A 50 -13.17 1.11 6.15
C ALA A 50 -14.42 1.44 6.96
N VAL A 51 -14.30 2.39 7.90
CA VAL A 51 -15.42 2.84 8.75
C VAL A 51 -16.51 3.47 7.88
N PHE A 52 -16.14 4.32 6.92
CA PHE A 52 -17.12 4.93 6.02
C PHE A 52 -17.85 3.89 5.18
N THR A 53 -17.13 2.90 4.63
CA THR A 53 -17.74 1.80 3.86
C THR A 53 -18.76 1.06 4.72
N HIS A 54 -18.37 0.68 5.94
CA HIS A 54 -19.26 -0.02 6.87
C HIS A 54 -20.50 0.82 7.23
N ASP A 55 -20.31 2.08 7.63
CA ASP A 55 -21.38 2.89 8.22
C ASP A 55 -22.28 3.56 7.18
N ARG A 56 -21.74 3.92 6.03
CA ARG A 56 -22.42 4.77 5.03
C ARG A 56 -22.75 4.04 3.75
N VAL A 57 -22.12 2.90 3.48
CA VAL A 57 -22.44 2.08 2.31
C VAL A 57 -23.13 0.80 2.74
N GLU A 58 -22.43 -0.05 3.50
CA GLU A 58 -22.94 -1.37 3.87
C GLU A 58 -24.12 -1.27 4.84
N GLY A 59 -24.00 -0.49 5.92
CA GLY A 59 -25.05 -0.31 6.93
C GLY A 59 -26.43 0.01 6.34
N PRO A 60 -26.56 1.06 5.51
CA PRO A 60 -27.83 1.40 4.84
C PRO A 60 -28.35 0.32 3.89
N ILE A 61 -27.46 -0.38 3.17
CA ILE A 61 -27.83 -1.51 2.29
C ILE A 61 -28.34 -2.68 3.14
N LEU A 62 -27.71 -2.95 4.29
CA LEU A 62 -28.09 -4.00 5.23
C LEU A 62 -29.46 -3.71 5.87
N ALA A 63 -29.72 -2.46 6.25
CA ALA A 63 -30.96 -2.01 6.88
C ALA A 63 -32.17 -2.06 5.92
N ASN A 64 -31.97 -1.76 4.63
CA ASN A 64 -33.03 -1.73 3.63
C ASN A 64 -33.07 -3.00 2.75
N ALA A 65 -32.51 -4.11 3.23
CA ALA A 65 -32.28 -5.31 2.40
C ALA A 65 -33.55 -5.86 1.73
N ALA A 66 -34.72 -5.76 2.36
CA ALA A 66 -36.00 -6.22 1.80
C ALA A 66 -36.42 -5.46 0.52
N ASN A 67 -35.94 -4.22 0.35
CA ASN A 67 -36.27 -3.36 -0.79
C ASN A 67 -35.06 -3.12 -1.71
N SER A 68 -33.95 -3.81 -1.47
CA SER A 68 -32.72 -3.64 -2.24
C SER A 68 -32.82 -4.28 -3.63
N SER A 69 -32.25 -3.63 -4.65
CA SER A 69 -32.18 -4.22 -5.99
C SER A 69 -31.38 -5.53 -5.97
N ILE A 70 -31.59 -6.39 -6.96
CA ILE A 70 -30.86 -7.67 -7.08
C ILE A 70 -29.34 -7.46 -7.10
N VAL A 71 -28.88 -6.33 -7.64
CA VAL A 71 -27.46 -5.95 -7.67
C VAL A 71 -26.95 -5.69 -6.23
N LEU A 72 -27.66 -4.89 -5.45
CA LEU A 72 -27.25 -4.55 -4.08
C LEU A 72 -27.36 -5.75 -3.12
N SER A 73 -28.36 -6.61 -3.32
CA SER A 73 -28.49 -7.85 -2.53
C SER A 73 -27.38 -8.84 -2.83
N ASN A 74 -26.98 -8.98 -4.11
CA ASN A 74 -25.83 -9.78 -4.51
C ASN A 74 -24.52 -9.22 -3.97
N PHE A 75 -24.32 -7.89 -4.05
CA PHE A 75 -23.15 -7.23 -3.47
C PHE A 75 -23.03 -7.53 -1.97
N LYS A 76 -24.12 -7.38 -1.21
CA LYS A 76 -24.18 -7.71 0.22
C LYS A 76 -23.78 -9.16 0.51
N LYS A 77 -24.35 -10.10 -0.26
CA LYS A 77 -24.15 -11.54 -0.06
C LYS A 77 -22.71 -11.96 -0.39
N ASN A 78 -22.14 -11.41 -1.46
CA ASN A 78 -20.88 -11.84 -2.03
C ASN A 78 -19.70 -10.93 -1.64
N ARG A 79 -19.86 -10.06 -0.63
CA ARG A 79 -18.85 -9.06 -0.28
C ARG A 79 -17.45 -9.62 -0.03
N PHE A 80 -17.38 -10.80 0.58
CA PHE A 80 -16.11 -11.49 0.87
C PHE A 80 -15.50 -12.18 -0.35
N CYS A 81 -16.26 -12.37 -1.43
CA CYS A 81 -15.75 -12.94 -2.67
C CYS A 81 -15.02 -11.87 -3.51
N TYR A 82 -15.18 -10.58 -3.23
CA TYR A 82 -14.45 -9.53 -3.96
C TYR A 82 -12.98 -9.46 -3.52
N PHE A 83 -12.07 -9.63 -4.47
CA PHE A 83 -10.63 -9.58 -4.22
C PHE A 83 -10.15 -8.22 -3.67
N THR A 84 -10.85 -7.13 -3.98
CA THR A 84 -10.58 -5.79 -3.40
C THR A 84 -10.62 -5.83 -1.87
N GLY A 85 -11.57 -6.57 -1.26
CA GLY A 85 -11.65 -6.71 0.20
C GLY A 85 -10.45 -7.44 0.79
N TRP A 86 -9.99 -8.50 0.12
CA TRP A 86 -8.78 -9.25 0.52
C TRP A 86 -7.52 -8.40 0.40
N THR A 87 -7.40 -7.62 -0.67
CA THR A 87 -6.30 -6.66 -0.87
C THR A 87 -6.30 -5.61 0.24
N PHE A 88 -7.48 -5.12 0.62
CA PHE A 88 -7.64 -4.15 1.69
C PHE A 88 -7.22 -4.71 3.06
N ILE A 89 -7.54 -5.98 3.37
CA ILE A 89 -7.08 -6.65 4.60
C ILE A 89 -5.54 -6.73 4.63
N MET A 90 -4.90 -7.06 3.50
CA MET A 90 -3.44 -7.14 3.41
C MET A 90 -2.76 -5.77 3.54
N GLN A 91 -3.36 -4.73 2.97
CA GLN A 91 -2.94 -3.33 3.14
C GLN A 91 -2.98 -2.89 4.61
N MET A 92 -4.12 -3.08 5.27
CA MET A 92 -4.31 -2.76 6.68
C MET A 92 -3.32 -3.50 7.58
N THR A 93 -3.09 -4.79 7.29
CA THR A 93 -2.10 -5.61 8.01
C THR A 93 -0.68 -5.08 7.81
N PHE A 94 -0.32 -4.76 6.57
CA PHE A 94 0.98 -4.18 6.25
C PHE A 94 1.20 -2.84 6.94
N LEU A 95 0.27 -1.89 6.81
CA LEU A 95 0.39 -0.56 7.40
C LEU A 95 0.45 -0.61 8.92
N GLY A 96 -0.36 -1.49 9.55
CA GLY A 96 -0.28 -1.75 10.98
C GLY A 96 1.10 -2.24 11.42
N LEU A 97 1.70 -3.18 10.66
CA LEU A 97 3.07 -3.66 10.92
C LEU A 97 4.13 -2.60 10.63
N ALA A 98 3.97 -1.79 9.59
CA ALA A 98 4.90 -0.72 9.22
C ALA A 98 4.98 0.34 10.31
N VAL A 99 3.82 0.86 10.73
CA VAL A 99 3.71 1.83 11.84
C VAL A 99 4.23 1.21 13.14
N SER A 100 3.86 -0.03 13.46
CA SER A 100 4.34 -0.71 14.67
C SER A 100 5.87 -0.84 14.68
N HIS A 101 6.46 -1.24 13.54
CA HIS A 101 7.91 -1.35 13.41
C HIS A 101 8.58 0.02 13.58
N GLU A 102 8.08 1.07 12.94
CA GLU A 102 8.66 2.42 13.04
C GLU A 102 8.52 3.01 14.45
N VAL A 103 7.36 2.87 15.09
CA VAL A 103 7.15 3.26 16.49
C VAL A 103 8.10 2.49 17.40
N SER A 104 8.35 1.20 17.14
CA SER A 104 9.32 0.42 17.93
C SER A 104 10.76 0.93 17.82
N GLU A 105 11.15 1.53 16.68
CA GLU A 105 12.43 2.21 16.51
C GLU A 105 12.46 3.54 17.29
N VAL A 106 11.40 4.35 17.18
CA VAL A 106 11.28 5.65 17.87
C VAL A 106 11.33 5.46 19.39
N LEU A 107 10.63 4.45 19.90
CA LEU A 107 10.59 4.12 21.33
C LEU A 107 11.82 3.33 21.80
N ASN A 108 12.80 3.07 20.92
CA ASN A 108 14.01 2.29 21.22
C ASN A 108 13.70 0.94 21.91
N LEU A 109 12.65 0.24 21.45
CA LEU A 109 12.29 -1.06 22.01
C LEU A 109 13.41 -2.09 21.78
N SER A 110 13.30 -3.24 22.47
CA SER A 110 14.30 -4.31 22.37
C SER A 110 14.56 -4.71 20.91
N LEU A 111 15.82 -5.01 20.59
CA LEU A 111 16.22 -5.37 19.23
C LEU A 111 15.45 -6.58 18.70
N SER A 112 15.05 -7.50 19.59
CA SER A 112 14.21 -8.66 19.24
C SER A 112 12.84 -8.23 18.70
N VAL A 113 12.16 -7.30 19.38
CA VAL A 113 10.86 -6.77 18.95
C VAL A 113 10.98 -6.08 17.59
N ARG A 114 11.96 -5.18 17.45
CA ARG A 114 12.21 -4.44 16.20
C ARG A 114 12.48 -5.38 15.02
N LYS A 115 13.31 -6.40 15.23
CA LYS A 115 13.61 -7.43 14.21
C LYS A 115 12.41 -8.32 13.88
N LYS A 116 11.52 -8.62 14.83
CA LYS A 116 10.30 -9.40 14.56
C LYS A 116 9.31 -8.59 13.73
N LEU A 117 9.01 -7.37 14.15
CA LEU A 117 8.08 -6.48 13.43
C LEU A 117 8.58 -6.17 12.03
N GLY A 118 9.87 -5.82 11.88
CA GLY A 118 10.44 -5.53 10.57
C GLY A 118 10.45 -6.72 9.61
N ARG A 119 10.69 -7.94 10.12
CA ARG A 119 10.56 -9.17 9.31
C ARG A 119 9.10 -9.45 8.93
N ALA A 120 8.16 -9.29 9.86
CA ALA A 120 6.74 -9.47 9.58
C ALA A 120 6.25 -8.47 8.52
N ARG A 121 6.59 -7.19 8.66
CA ARG A 121 6.32 -6.13 7.68
C ARG A 121 6.83 -6.53 6.29
N ALA A 122 8.10 -6.93 6.18
CA ALA A 122 8.70 -7.34 4.91
C ALA A 122 7.98 -8.55 4.30
N VAL A 123 7.65 -9.57 5.12
CA VAL A 123 6.93 -10.75 4.64
C VAL A 123 5.56 -10.42 4.08
N ILE A 124 4.77 -9.65 4.84
CA ILE A 124 3.42 -9.25 4.40
C ILE A 124 3.51 -8.39 3.14
N PHE A 125 4.43 -7.44 3.09
CA PHE A 125 4.60 -6.55 1.95
C PHE A 125 5.00 -7.32 0.68
N ASP A 126 6.12 -8.05 0.73
CA ASP A 126 6.70 -8.71 -0.45
C ASP A 126 5.81 -9.84 -0.96
N THR A 127 5.15 -10.56 -0.06
CA THR A 127 4.37 -11.76 -0.41
C THR A 127 2.94 -11.45 -0.83
N PHE A 128 2.31 -10.45 -0.19
CA PHE A 128 0.87 -10.20 -0.36
C PHE A 128 0.57 -8.77 -0.78
N THR A 129 0.94 -7.76 0.00
CA THR A 129 0.47 -6.39 -0.22
C THR A 129 0.88 -5.85 -1.59
N LEU A 130 2.14 -6.04 -1.97
CA LEU A 130 2.64 -5.62 -3.28
C LEU A 130 1.90 -6.34 -4.44
N PRO A 131 1.92 -7.68 -4.56
CA PRO A 131 1.27 -8.36 -5.68
C PRO A 131 -0.24 -8.18 -5.71
N CYS A 132 -0.93 -8.23 -4.57
CA CYS A 132 -2.39 -8.05 -4.51
C CYS A 132 -2.80 -6.63 -4.89
N THR A 133 -2.06 -5.61 -4.46
CA THR A 133 -2.30 -4.21 -4.85
C THR A 133 -2.11 -4.03 -6.35
N MET A 134 -1.01 -4.54 -6.91
CA MET A 134 -0.77 -4.47 -8.35
C MET A 134 -1.89 -5.14 -9.15
N LEU A 135 -2.34 -6.32 -8.72
CA LEU A 135 -3.43 -7.04 -9.37
C LEU A 135 -4.75 -6.27 -9.31
N THR A 136 -5.16 -5.83 -8.12
CA THR A 136 -6.42 -5.10 -7.90
C THR A 136 -6.48 -3.82 -8.72
N VAL A 137 -5.43 -2.99 -8.67
CA VAL A 137 -5.37 -1.72 -9.42
C VAL A 137 -5.41 -1.99 -10.92
N SER A 138 -4.60 -2.94 -11.41
CA SER A 138 -4.50 -3.21 -12.84
C SER A 138 -5.80 -3.76 -13.41
N VAL A 139 -6.36 -4.79 -12.78
CA VAL A 139 -7.60 -5.43 -13.25
C VAL A 139 -8.76 -4.47 -13.15
N PHE A 140 -8.90 -3.75 -12.05
CA PHE A 140 -9.98 -2.79 -11.86
C PHE A 140 -9.97 -1.72 -12.95
N TRP A 141 -8.85 -1.00 -13.13
CA TRP A 141 -8.82 0.10 -14.09
C TRP A 141 -8.85 -0.36 -15.54
N VAL A 142 -8.26 -1.51 -15.88
CA VAL A 142 -8.39 -2.07 -17.23
C VAL A 142 -9.85 -2.36 -17.54
N ILE A 143 -10.56 -3.07 -16.66
CA ILE A 143 -11.97 -3.39 -16.90
C ILE A 143 -12.83 -2.13 -16.85
N TRP A 144 -12.57 -1.20 -15.91
CA TRP A 144 -13.29 0.07 -15.79
C TRP A 144 -13.33 0.85 -17.11
N HIS A 145 -12.21 0.90 -17.83
CA HIS A 145 -12.13 1.63 -19.11
C HIS A 145 -12.67 0.84 -20.31
N ILE A 146 -12.73 -0.50 -20.22
CA ILE A 146 -13.34 -1.35 -21.27
C ILE A 146 -14.86 -1.32 -21.13
N ASP A 147 -15.36 -1.76 -19.97
CA ASP A 147 -16.77 -1.75 -19.60
C ASP A 147 -16.90 -1.78 -18.06
N LYS A 148 -17.20 -0.60 -17.48
CA LYS A 148 -17.34 -0.43 -16.03
C LYS A 148 -18.49 -1.27 -15.45
N GLU A 149 -19.53 -1.58 -16.22
CA GLU A 149 -20.70 -2.30 -15.69
C GLU A 149 -20.36 -3.74 -15.29
N LEU A 150 -19.25 -4.30 -15.79
CA LEU A 150 -18.78 -5.65 -15.43
C LEU A 150 -18.30 -5.78 -13.98
N ILE A 151 -17.75 -4.70 -13.42
CA ILE A 151 -17.15 -4.71 -12.08
C ILE A 151 -17.84 -3.75 -11.12
N PHE A 152 -18.52 -2.73 -11.65
CA PHE A 152 -19.10 -1.65 -10.87
C PHE A 152 -20.38 -1.11 -11.53
N PRO A 153 -21.51 -1.84 -11.40
CA PRO A 153 -22.77 -1.47 -12.02
C PRO A 153 -23.29 -0.11 -11.57
N SER A 154 -24.10 0.53 -12.41
CA SER A 154 -24.70 1.85 -12.12
C SER A 154 -25.56 1.89 -10.85
N GLU A 155 -26.13 0.77 -10.40
CA GLU A 155 -26.81 0.69 -9.10
C GLU A 155 -25.84 0.80 -7.93
N LEU A 156 -24.64 0.23 -8.06
CA LEU A 156 -23.60 0.27 -7.03
C LEU A 156 -22.97 1.68 -6.96
N SER A 157 -22.83 2.37 -8.09
CA SER A 157 -22.33 3.75 -8.12
C SER A 157 -23.26 4.77 -7.44
N ARG A 158 -24.52 4.42 -7.19
CA ARG A 158 -25.45 5.28 -6.43
C ARG A 158 -25.18 5.26 -4.93
N VAL A 159 -24.55 4.20 -4.42
CA VAL A 159 -24.28 4.00 -2.99
C VAL A 159 -22.80 4.15 -2.65
N PHE A 160 -21.90 3.82 -3.57
CA PHE A 160 -20.47 4.06 -3.41
C PHE A 160 -20.09 5.43 -3.99
N PRO A 161 -19.59 6.36 -3.17
CA PRO A 161 -19.10 7.63 -3.69
C PRO A 161 -17.77 7.48 -4.43
N ASP A 162 -17.54 8.32 -5.44
CA ASP A 162 -16.35 8.25 -6.31
C ASP A 162 -15.03 8.31 -5.54
N TRP A 163 -14.95 9.14 -4.50
CA TRP A 163 -13.73 9.24 -3.68
C TRP A 163 -13.41 7.91 -3.00
N LEU A 164 -14.43 7.15 -2.55
CA LEU A 164 -14.24 5.86 -1.90
C LEU A 164 -13.80 4.81 -2.92
N ASN A 165 -14.33 4.88 -4.14
CA ASN A 165 -13.85 4.06 -5.24
C ASN A 165 -12.36 4.30 -5.52
N HIS A 166 -11.91 5.57 -5.56
CA HIS A 166 -10.49 5.89 -5.69
C HIS A 166 -9.66 5.47 -4.47
N MET A 167 -10.21 5.53 -3.26
CA MET A 167 -9.53 5.00 -2.06
C MET A 167 -9.21 3.52 -2.21
N LEU A 168 -10.16 2.72 -2.72
CA LEU A 168 -10.00 1.28 -2.83
C LEU A 168 -9.20 0.84 -4.07
N HIS A 169 -9.13 1.65 -5.13
CA HIS A 169 -8.55 1.21 -6.41
C HIS A 169 -7.40 2.09 -6.94
N THR A 170 -7.12 3.25 -6.34
CA THR A 170 -5.99 4.12 -6.73
C THR A 170 -5.08 4.39 -5.55
N PHE A 171 -5.63 4.87 -4.43
CA PHE A 171 -4.82 5.31 -3.30
C PHE A 171 -4.12 4.16 -2.58
N ILE A 172 -4.57 2.91 -2.76
CA ILE A 172 -3.83 1.73 -2.32
C ILE A 172 -2.40 1.63 -2.93
N VAL A 173 -2.12 2.30 -4.05
CA VAL A 173 -0.75 2.37 -4.61
C VAL A 173 0.19 3.22 -3.76
N VAL A 174 -0.32 4.22 -3.05
CA VAL A 174 0.49 5.17 -2.26
C VAL A 174 1.34 4.45 -1.19
N PRO A 175 0.78 3.64 -0.27
CA PRO A 175 1.59 2.95 0.73
C PRO A 175 2.59 1.97 0.10
N VAL A 176 2.27 1.38 -1.06
CA VAL A 176 3.21 0.53 -1.81
C VAL A 176 4.41 1.34 -2.33
N VAL A 177 4.17 2.50 -2.94
CA VAL A 177 5.23 3.38 -3.42
C VAL A 177 6.08 3.89 -2.26
N VAL A 178 5.45 4.31 -1.16
CA VAL A 178 6.17 4.74 0.06
C VAL A 178 7.09 3.63 0.57
N GLU A 179 6.61 2.38 0.63
CA GLU A 179 7.41 1.24 1.10
C GLU A 179 8.55 0.85 0.15
N ILE A 180 8.35 0.98 -1.16
CA ILE A 180 9.41 0.73 -2.16
C ILE A 180 10.51 1.79 -2.02
N LEU A 181 10.15 3.06 -1.84
CA LEU A 181 11.08 4.17 -1.70
C LEU A 181 11.74 4.25 -0.31
N ALA A 182 11.15 3.60 0.70
CA ALA A 182 11.71 3.54 2.04
C ALA A 182 13.07 2.81 2.06
N PRO A 183 14.03 3.25 2.90
CA PRO A 183 15.30 2.56 3.06
C PRO A 183 15.10 1.10 3.47
N LYS A 184 15.54 0.16 2.63
CA LYS A 184 15.39 -1.28 2.90
C LYS A 184 16.29 -1.68 4.08
N LYS A 185 15.65 -2.02 5.21
CA LYS A 185 16.33 -2.48 6.44
C LYS A 185 16.39 -4.00 6.57
N TYR A 186 15.54 -4.72 5.85
CA TYR A 186 15.44 -6.18 5.89
C TYR A 186 15.56 -6.74 4.48
N SER A 187 16.09 -7.96 4.38
CA SER A 187 16.21 -8.67 3.11
C SER A 187 14.82 -9.00 2.56
N PHE A 188 14.68 -8.90 1.24
CA PHE A 188 13.51 -9.41 0.54
C PHE A 188 13.27 -10.88 0.88
N VAL A 189 12.00 -11.27 0.96
CA VAL A 189 11.64 -12.68 1.10
C VAL A 189 12.15 -13.47 -0.11
N ASP A 190 12.61 -14.70 0.11
CA ASP A 190 12.93 -15.62 -0.97
C ASP A 190 11.70 -15.77 -1.89
N TYR A 191 11.86 -15.43 -3.17
CA TYR A 191 10.76 -15.42 -4.14
C TYR A 191 10.08 -16.79 -4.26
N LYS A 192 10.78 -17.91 -4.03
CA LYS A 192 10.19 -19.26 -4.06
C LYS A 192 9.29 -19.50 -2.86
N VAL A 193 9.62 -18.92 -1.71
CA VAL A 193 8.76 -18.96 -0.53
C VAL A 193 7.55 -18.07 -0.76
N ALA A 194 7.78 -16.81 -1.16
CA ALA A 194 6.71 -15.86 -1.45
C ALA A 194 5.72 -16.41 -2.49
N ALA A 195 6.21 -16.95 -3.62
CA ALA A 195 5.36 -17.50 -4.68
C ALA A 195 4.53 -18.69 -4.21
N ARG A 196 5.10 -19.62 -3.43
CA ARG A 196 4.34 -20.76 -2.86
C ARG A 196 3.27 -20.29 -1.89
N THR A 197 3.60 -19.33 -1.03
CA THR A 197 2.65 -18.77 -0.06
C THR A 197 1.54 -17.98 -0.75
N LEU A 198 1.86 -17.18 -1.76
CA LEU A 198 0.88 -16.46 -2.57
C LEU A 198 -0.02 -17.43 -3.36
N PHE A 199 0.52 -18.53 -3.88
CA PHE A 199 -0.27 -19.56 -4.54
C PHE A 199 -1.26 -20.22 -3.58
N LEU A 200 -0.83 -20.59 -2.37
CA LEU A 200 -1.72 -21.14 -1.34
C LEU A 200 -2.81 -20.13 -0.96
N PHE A 201 -2.45 -18.86 -0.81
CA PHE A 201 -3.40 -17.78 -0.59
C PHE A 201 -4.43 -17.67 -1.72
N ALA A 202 -3.99 -17.75 -2.97
CA ALA A 202 -4.89 -17.73 -4.13
C ALA A 202 -5.84 -18.94 -4.14
N VAL A 203 -5.35 -20.14 -3.79
CA VAL A 203 -6.20 -21.33 -3.67
C VAL A 203 -7.24 -21.15 -2.56
N VAL A 204 -6.84 -20.62 -1.40
CA VAL A 204 -7.77 -20.32 -0.30
C VAL A 204 -8.83 -19.31 -0.74
N TYR A 205 -8.42 -18.23 -1.41
CA TYR A 205 -9.33 -17.22 -1.94
C TYR A 205 -10.36 -17.83 -2.92
N GLN A 206 -9.95 -18.79 -3.75
CA GLN A 206 -10.86 -19.44 -4.72
C GLN A 206 -11.84 -20.45 -4.10
N ILE A 207 -11.59 -20.92 -2.88
CA ILE A 207 -12.44 -21.90 -2.20
C ILE A 207 -13.51 -21.21 -1.33
N LEU A 208 -13.27 -19.97 -0.90
CA LEU A 208 -14.12 -19.20 0.02
C LEU A 208 -15.10 -18.28 -0.72
#